data_AF-A0A183DVI5-F1
#
_entry.id   AF-A0A183DVI5-F1
#
_cell.length_a   1.000
_cell.length_b   1.000
_cell.length_c   1.000
_cell.angle_alpha   90.00
_cell.angle_beta   90.00
_cell.angle_gamma   90.00
#
_symmetry.space_group_name_H-M   'P 1'
#
loop_
_entity.id
_entity.type
_entity.pdbx_description
1 polymer ?
#
loop_
_entity_poly.entity_id
_entity_poly.type
_entity_poly.pdbx_seq_one_letter_code
_entity_poly.pdbx_strand_id
1 'polypeptide(L)'
;MFFKLCHAQRAALTVAGMGMSAVILIFVSTFFEFDWYSHRTGVDIIALAFLFIYLVIGTMVHYEVIVGIRKQSSHYLLPFIIVYAPTMGTEALFIVIHMLHIHSPTLDFAYREEANGLYIFFIVVLIITLIIQGAMLAAVCQCRYYLSCKEMHLAALKVAESSVCFFPFLLQIVRI
;
A
#
# COMPACT_ATOMS: atom_id res chain seq x y z
N MET A 1 20.98 16.09 -3.25
CA MET A 1 20.54 14.68 -3.14
C MET A 1 19.89 14.37 -1.78
N PHE A 2 20.51 14.77 -0.65
CA PHE A 2 20.00 14.54 0.72
C PHE A 2 18.57 15.08 1.00
N PHE A 3 18.22 16.26 0.47
CA PHE A 3 16.87 16.83 0.64
C PHE A 3 15.77 15.96 -0.02
N LYS A 4 15.96 15.49 -1.26
CA LYS A 4 15.03 14.55 -1.92
C LYS A 4 14.83 13.24 -1.13
N LEU A 5 15.84 12.82 -0.38
CA LEU A 5 15.85 11.56 0.35
C LEU A 5 15.12 11.66 1.70
N CYS A 6 15.23 12.79 2.41
CA CYS A 6 14.39 13.07 3.58
C CYS A 6 12.90 13.26 3.19
N HIS A 7 12.64 13.77 1.98
CA HIS A 7 11.29 13.84 1.43
C HIS A 7 10.68 12.47 1.16
N ALA A 8 11.45 11.45 0.76
CA ALA A 8 10.92 10.11 0.50
C ALA A 8 10.34 9.45 1.77
N GLN A 9 11.05 9.56 2.90
CA GLN A 9 10.55 9.03 4.18
C GLN A 9 9.31 9.79 4.66
N ARG A 10 9.30 11.13 4.54
CA ARG A 10 8.13 11.95 4.92
C ARG A 10 6.93 11.65 4.04
N ALA A 11 7.13 11.52 2.73
CA ALA A 11 6.08 11.15 1.79
C ALA A 11 5.50 9.78 2.14
N ALA A 12 6.35 8.77 2.35
CA ALA A 12 5.92 7.43 2.75
C ALA A 12 5.16 7.42 4.09
N LEU A 13 5.60 8.22 5.06
CA LEU A 13 4.91 8.37 6.35
C LEU A 13 3.52 9.00 6.19
N THR A 14 3.43 10.08 5.41
CA THR A 14 2.15 10.77 5.14
C THR A 14 1.16 9.84 4.43
N VAL A 15 1.59 9.13 3.39
CA VAL A 15 0.69 8.22 2.66
C VAL A 15 0.30 7.01 3.52
N ALA A 16 1.18 6.50 4.38
CA ALA A 16 0.84 5.43 5.31
C ALA A 16 -0.18 5.88 6.35
N GLY A 17 -0.02 7.09 6.90
CA GLY A 17 -0.98 7.68 7.83
C GLY A 17 -2.34 7.96 7.19
N MET A 18 -2.35 8.53 5.98
CA MET A 18 -3.58 8.75 5.21
C MET A 18 -4.28 7.44 4.86
N GLY A 19 -3.53 6.43 4.38
CA GLY A 19 -4.06 5.12 4.05
C GLY A 19 -4.67 4.42 5.26
N MET A 20 -3.97 4.44 6.40
CA MET A 20 -4.50 3.89 7.65
C MET A 20 -5.81 4.55 8.07
N SER A 21 -5.87 5.89 8.02
CA SER A 21 -7.10 6.63 8.31
C SER A 21 -8.23 6.25 7.34
N ALA A 22 -7.93 6.10 6.04
CA ALA A 22 -8.91 5.70 5.04
C ALA A 22 -9.46 4.29 5.30
N VAL A 23 -8.60 3.31 5.64
CA VAL A 23 -9.01 1.95 6.01
C VAL A 23 -9.97 1.96 7.20
N ILE A 24 -9.64 2.74 8.24
CA ILE A 24 -10.49 2.85 9.44
C ILE A 24 -11.83 3.52 9.10
N LEU A 25 -11.81 4.60 8.30
CA LEU A 25 -13.04 5.29 7.90
C LEU A 25 -13.94 4.40 7.05
N ILE A 26 -13.39 3.67 6.07
CA ILE A 26 -14.15 2.73 5.24
C ILE A 26 -14.76 1.62 6.10
N PHE A 27 -14.00 1.10 7.07
CA PHE A 27 -14.51 0.12 8.02
C PHE A 27 -15.69 0.68 8.81
N VAL A 28 -15.53 1.86 9.43
CA VAL A 28 -16.58 2.48 10.25
C VAL A 28 -17.83 2.77 9.42
N SER A 29 -17.67 3.37 8.24
CA SER A 29 -18.80 3.66 7.35
C SER A 29 -19.54 2.38 6.94
N THR A 30 -18.81 1.37 6.45
CA THR A 30 -19.41 0.09 6.05
C THR A 30 -20.07 -0.62 7.23
N PHE A 31 -19.45 -0.59 8.41
CA PHE A 31 -19.98 -1.22 9.62
C PHE A 31 -21.33 -0.62 10.05
N PHE A 32 -21.53 0.69 9.90
CA PHE A 32 -22.77 1.34 10.32
C PHE A 32 -23.83 1.42 9.22
N GLU A 33 -23.43 1.50 7.95
CA GLU A 33 -24.35 1.68 6.83
C GLU A 33 -24.87 0.36 6.25
N PHE A 34 -24.10 -0.73 6.37
CA PHE A 34 -24.50 -2.02 5.83
C PHE A 34 -25.61 -2.67 6.68
N ASP A 35 -26.66 -3.14 6.02
CA ASP A 35 -27.72 -3.90 6.68
C ASP A 35 -27.24 -5.34 6.93
N TRP A 36 -26.65 -5.55 8.10
CA TRP A 36 -26.11 -6.84 8.51
C TRP A 36 -27.17 -7.92 8.66
N TYR A 37 -28.46 -7.58 8.74
CA TYR A 37 -29.51 -8.50 9.10
C TYR A 37 -30.45 -8.78 7.92
N SER A 38 -30.32 -9.95 7.32
CA SER A 38 -31.30 -10.43 6.33
C SER A 38 -32.35 -11.29 7.00
N HIS A 39 -33.63 -11.02 6.70
CA HIS A 39 -34.76 -11.72 7.28
C HIS A 39 -34.80 -13.24 6.99
N ARG A 40 -34.03 -13.70 5.98
CA ARG A 40 -33.95 -15.12 5.59
C ARG A 40 -32.72 -15.87 6.12
N THR A 41 -31.58 -15.20 6.26
CA THR A 41 -30.28 -15.83 6.55
C THR A 41 -29.70 -15.42 7.90
N GLY A 42 -30.34 -14.48 8.60
CA GLY A 42 -29.81 -13.92 9.85
C GLY A 42 -28.71 -12.90 9.60
N VAL A 43 -27.80 -12.77 10.56
CA VAL A 43 -26.64 -11.87 10.44
C VAL A 43 -25.71 -12.40 9.35
N ASP A 44 -25.26 -11.53 8.43
CA ASP A 44 -24.23 -11.88 7.45
C ASP A 44 -22.84 -11.94 8.12
N ILE A 45 -22.60 -13.05 8.82
CA ILE A 45 -21.36 -13.32 9.54
C ILE A 45 -20.16 -13.37 8.59
N ILE A 46 -20.37 -13.80 7.34
CA ILE A 46 -19.29 -13.92 6.36
C ILE A 46 -18.82 -12.52 5.93
N ALA A 47 -19.75 -11.65 5.53
CA ALA A 47 -19.41 -10.26 5.18
C ALA A 47 -18.75 -9.54 6.36
N LEU A 48 -19.27 -9.75 7.58
CA LEU A 48 -18.72 -9.17 8.79
C LEU A 48 -17.28 -9.65 9.06
N ALA A 49 -17.03 -10.96 8.91
CA ALA A 49 -15.70 -11.52 9.09
C ALA A 49 -14.70 -10.93 8.08
N PHE A 50 -15.08 -10.82 6.80
CA PHE A 50 -14.23 -10.18 5.79
C PHE A 50 -13.97 -8.70 6.10
N LEU A 51 -14.96 -7.98 6.61
CA LEU A 51 -14.81 -6.57 7.01
C LEU A 51 -13.78 -6.40 8.14
N PHE A 52 -13.78 -7.29 9.15
CA PHE A 52 -12.77 -7.28 10.20
C PHE A 52 -11.38 -7.70 9.70
N ILE A 53 -11.29 -8.69 8.81
CA ILE A 53 -10.03 -9.09 8.18
C ILE A 53 -9.44 -7.91 7.39
N TYR A 54 -10.28 -7.19 6.63
CA TYR A 54 -9.90 -5.98 5.91
C TYR A 54 -9.31 -4.92 6.86
N LEU A 55 -9.97 -4.65 7.99
CA LEU A 55 -9.47 -3.69 8.98
C LEU A 55 -8.12 -4.11 9.55
N VAL A 56 -7.99 -5.37 10.00
CA VAL A 56 -6.76 -5.87 10.63
C VAL A 56 -5.59 -5.86 9.65
N ILE A 57 -5.77 -6.44 8.46
CA ILE A 57 -4.70 -6.48 7.46
C ILE A 57 -4.36 -5.07 7.00
N GLY A 58 -5.36 -4.24 6.67
CA GLY A 58 -5.17 -2.88 6.19
C GLY A 58 -4.43 -2.00 7.20
N THR A 59 -4.82 -2.04 8.48
CA THR A 59 -4.12 -1.29 9.53
C THR A 59 -2.71 -1.82 9.79
N MET A 60 -2.53 -3.15 9.81
CA MET A 60 -1.20 -3.75 9.98
C MET A 60 -0.23 -3.33 8.87
N VAL A 61 -0.61 -3.42 7.58
CA VAL A 61 0.32 -3.09 6.49
C VAL A 61 0.76 -1.63 6.52
N HIS A 62 -0.12 -0.71 6.89
CA HIS A 62 0.24 0.69 7.07
C HIS A 62 1.11 0.92 8.31
N TYR A 63 0.79 0.22 9.41
CA TYR A 63 1.55 0.32 10.65
C TYR A 63 3.00 -0.14 10.47
N GLU A 64 3.22 -1.24 9.74
CA GLU A 64 4.57 -1.75 9.43
C GLU A 64 5.41 -0.72 8.65
N VAL A 65 4.81 0.07 7.76
CA VAL A 65 5.52 1.17 7.07
C VAL A 65 5.98 2.23 8.07
N ILE A 66 5.11 2.64 9.00
CA ILE A 66 5.43 3.62 10.04
C ILE A 66 6.55 3.09 10.94
N VAL A 67 6.45 1.85 11.39
CA VAL A 67 7.47 1.17 12.20
C VAL A 67 8.79 1.06 11.44
N GLY A 68 8.77 0.70 10.16
CA GLY A 68 9.94 0.59 9.31
C GLY A 68 10.68 1.91 9.16
N ILE A 69 9.96 3.01 8.95
CA ILE A 69 10.53 4.36 8.90
C ILE A 69 11.12 4.73 10.26
N ARG A 70 10.42 4.45 11.38
CA ARG A 70 10.93 4.75 12.73
C ARG A 70 12.18 3.95 13.09
N LYS A 71 12.20 2.65 12.77
CA LYS A 71 13.34 1.75 12.98
C LYS A 71 14.45 1.92 11.93
N GLN A 72 14.22 2.76 10.92
CA GLN A 72 15.13 2.98 9.80
C GLN A 72 15.54 1.68 9.09
N SER A 73 14.60 0.74 8.95
CA SER A 73 14.86 -0.55 8.30
C SER A 73 13.92 -0.81 7.14
N SER A 74 14.50 -1.22 6.01
CA SER A 74 13.79 -1.41 4.74
C SER A 74 12.90 -2.66 4.71
N HIS A 75 13.17 -3.66 5.55
CA HIS A 75 12.44 -4.93 5.57
C HIS A 75 10.97 -4.79 5.96
N TYR A 76 10.65 -3.88 6.87
CA TYR A 76 9.29 -3.63 7.34
C TYR A 76 8.37 -3.01 6.28
N LEU A 77 8.92 -2.50 5.16
CA LEU A 77 8.13 -1.93 4.06
C LEU A 77 7.65 -3.00 3.06
N LEU A 78 8.17 -4.22 3.14
CA LEU A 78 7.82 -5.31 2.22
C LEU A 78 6.35 -5.76 2.32
N PRO A 79 5.74 -5.96 3.51
CA PRO A 79 4.35 -6.38 3.62
C PRO A 79 3.39 -5.45 2.86
N PHE A 80 3.64 -4.14 2.92
CA PHE A 80 2.87 -3.16 2.17
C PHE A 80 2.91 -3.43 0.66
N ILE A 81 4.10 -3.66 0.10
CA ILE A 81 4.28 -3.92 -1.34
C ILE A 81 3.63 -5.26 -1.74
N ILE A 82 3.81 -6.29 -0.91
CA ILE A 82 3.28 -7.63 -1.16
C ILE A 82 1.75 -7.64 -1.16
N VAL A 83 1.11 -6.80 -0.35
CA VAL A 83 -0.36 -6.69 -0.31
C VAL A 83 -0.88 -5.75 -1.40
N TYR A 84 -0.32 -4.56 -1.56
CA TYR A 84 -0.86 -3.56 -2.51
C TYR A 84 -0.65 -3.95 -3.98
N ALA A 85 0.45 -4.62 -4.34
CA ALA A 85 0.70 -5.02 -5.73
C ALA A 85 -0.39 -5.98 -6.30
N PRO A 86 -0.76 -7.09 -5.62
CA PRO A 86 -1.85 -7.93 -6.09
C PRO A 86 -3.21 -7.25 -5.94
N THR A 87 -3.46 -6.44 -4.91
CA THR A 87 -4.72 -5.68 -4.77
C THR A 87 -4.97 -4.80 -5.99
N MET A 88 -3.97 -4.02 -6.42
CA MET A 88 -4.07 -3.23 -7.65
C MET A 88 -4.35 -4.10 -8.89
N GLY A 89 -3.73 -5.29 -8.97
CA GLY A 89 -4.00 -6.25 -10.05
C GLY A 89 -5.46 -6.72 -10.05
N THR A 90 -6.02 -7.04 -8.87
CA THR A 90 -7.43 -7.45 -8.75
C THR A 90 -8.38 -6.32 -9.11
N GLU A 91 -8.11 -5.08 -8.70
CA GLU A 91 -8.92 -3.90 -9.06
C GLU A 91 -8.91 -3.66 -10.57
N ALA A 92 -7.74 -3.79 -11.21
CA ALA A 92 -7.65 -3.70 -12.67
C ALA A 92 -8.48 -4.77 -13.38
N LEU A 93 -8.49 -6.01 -12.86
CA LEU A 93 -9.37 -7.07 -13.38
C LEU A 93 -10.85 -6.74 -13.19
N PHE A 94 -11.24 -6.19 -12.04
CA PHE A 94 -12.62 -5.75 -11.81
C PHE A 94 -13.05 -4.68 -12.81
N ILE A 95 -12.18 -3.71 -13.15
CA ILE A 95 -12.47 -2.71 -14.19
C ILE A 95 -12.76 -3.39 -15.53
N VAL A 96 -11.94 -4.37 -15.94
CA VAL A 96 -12.16 -5.12 -17.19
C VAL A 96 -13.50 -5.86 -17.15
N ILE A 97 -13.84 -6.51 -16.04
CA ILE A 97 -15.12 -7.22 -15.87
C ILE A 97 -16.31 -6.24 -16.03
N HIS A 98 -16.23 -5.06 -15.41
CA HIS A 98 -17.29 -4.04 -15.52
C HIS A 98 -17.43 -3.53 -16.97
N MET A 99 -16.30 -3.31 -17.66
CA MET A 99 -16.30 -2.93 -19.08
C MET A 99 -16.92 -3.99 -19.98
N LEU A 100 -16.61 -5.27 -19.75
CA LEU A 100 -17.21 -6.39 -20.49
C LEU A 100 -18.72 -6.48 -20.25
N HIS A 101 -19.17 -6.23 -19.03
CA HIS A 101 -20.59 -6.24 -18.70
C HIS A 101 -21.37 -5.15 -19.47
N ILE A 102 -20.83 -3.94 -19.57
CA ILE A 102 -21.41 -2.83 -20.35
C ILE A 102 -21.52 -3.20 -21.85
N HIS A 103 -20.54 -3.94 -22.38
CA HIS A 103 -20.52 -4.34 -23.79
C HIS A 103 -21.42 -5.57 -24.08
N SER A 104 -21.81 -6.33 -23.07
CA SER A 104 -22.62 -7.52 -23.26
C SER A 104 -24.03 -7.17 -23.78
N PRO A 105 -24.55 -7.87 -24.79
CA PRO A 105 -25.88 -7.58 -25.34
C PRO A 105 -26.96 -8.09 -24.38
N THR A 106 -27.58 -7.19 -23.63
CA THR A 106 -28.79 -7.47 -22.85
C THR A 106 -30.04 -7.13 -23.66
N LEU A 107 -31.09 -7.95 -23.51
CA LEU A 107 -32.34 -7.91 -24.30
C LEU A 107 -33.26 -6.72 -23.98
N ASP A 108 -32.95 -5.93 -22.94
CA ASP A 108 -33.86 -4.90 -22.42
C ASP A 108 -33.18 -3.52 -22.29
N PHE A 109 -33.64 -2.54 -23.08
CA PHE A 109 -32.94 -1.26 -23.29
C PHE A 109 -33.03 -0.32 -22.07
N ALA A 110 -34.15 -0.29 -21.36
CA ALA A 110 -34.34 0.58 -20.20
C ALA A 110 -33.51 0.11 -18.99
N TYR A 111 -33.50 -1.21 -18.72
CA TYR A 111 -32.64 -1.82 -17.70
C TYR A 111 -31.14 -1.62 -18.00
N ARG A 112 -30.78 -1.61 -19.30
CA ARG A 112 -29.41 -1.38 -19.76
C ARG A 112 -28.88 0.02 -19.42
N GLU A 113 -29.68 1.09 -19.57
CA GLU A 113 -29.18 2.45 -19.27
C GLU A 113 -28.92 2.67 -17.78
N GLU A 114 -29.83 2.22 -16.90
CA GLU A 114 -29.68 2.36 -15.45
C GLU A 114 -28.50 1.53 -14.92
N ALA A 115 -28.38 0.27 -15.36
CA ALA A 115 -27.28 -0.60 -14.98
C ALA A 115 -25.92 -0.07 -15.48
N ASN A 116 -25.86 0.43 -16.71
CA ASN A 116 -24.64 1.02 -17.27
C ASN A 116 -24.17 2.23 -16.47
N GLY A 117 -25.08 3.08 -15.98
CA GLY A 117 -24.75 4.19 -15.10
C GLY A 117 -24.01 3.75 -13.83
N LEU A 118 -24.50 2.69 -13.19
CA LEU A 118 -23.85 2.10 -12.01
C LEU A 118 -22.48 1.50 -12.34
N TYR A 119 -22.36 0.74 -13.43
CA TYR A 119 -21.07 0.16 -13.83
C TYR A 119 -20.03 1.23 -14.19
N ILE A 120 -20.44 2.31 -14.89
CA ILE A 120 -19.57 3.45 -15.20
C ILE A 120 -19.12 4.15 -13.91
N PHE A 121 -20.04 4.37 -12.98
CA PHE A 121 -19.70 4.94 -11.68
C PHE A 121 -18.65 4.09 -10.94
N PHE A 122 -18.83 2.77 -10.85
CA PHE A 122 -17.86 1.86 -10.24
C PHE A 122 -16.50 1.89 -10.96
N ILE A 123 -16.48 1.92 -12.30
CA ILE A 123 -15.24 2.04 -13.07
C ILE A 123 -14.48 3.32 -12.71
N VAL A 124 -15.18 4.46 -12.66
CA VAL A 124 -14.55 5.75 -12.33
C VAL A 124 -13.95 5.72 -10.92
N VAL A 125 -14.70 5.20 -9.94
CA VAL A 125 -14.22 5.06 -8.55
C VAL A 125 -13.02 4.12 -8.46
N LEU A 126 -13.04 2.98 -9.16
CA LEU A 126 -11.92 2.03 -9.20
C LEU A 126 -10.65 2.64 -9.84
N ILE A 127 -10.80 3.44 -10.91
CA ILE A 127 -9.67 4.15 -11.53
C ILE A 127 -9.05 5.15 -10.55
N ILE A 128 -9.87 5.96 -9.86
CA ILE A 128 -9.39 6.91 -8.86
C ILE A 128 -8.65 6.17 -7.74
N THR A 129 -9.21 5.05 -7.29
CA THR A 129 -8.62 4.20 -6.25
C THR A 129 -7.27 3.66 -6.69
N LEU A 130 -7.16 3.12 -7.91
CA LEU A 130 -5.89 2.65 -8.48
C LEU A 130 -4.83 3.74 -8.56
N ILE A 131 -5.19 4.96 -8.93
CA ILE A 131 -4.26 6.09 -9.00
C ILE A 131 -3.71 6.42 -7.60
N ILE A 132 -4.60 6.49 -6.61
CA ILE A 132 -4.22 6.77 -5.22
C ILE A 132 -3.31 5.66 -4.69
N GLN A 133 -3.72 4.39 -4.81
CA GLN A 133 -2.93 3.24 -4.38
C GLN A 133 -1.57 3.17 -5.09
N GLY A 134 -1.53 3.47 -6.39
CA GLY A 134 -0.29 3.53 -7.16
C GLY A 134 0.66 4.62 -6.66
N ALA A 135 0.15 5.81 -6.34
CA ALA A 135 0.95 6.88 -5.75
C ALA A 135 1.49 6.48 -4.36
N MET A 136 0.67 5.82 -3.53
CA MET A 136 1.10 5.31 -2.22
C MET A 136 2.21 4.27 -2.37
N LEU A 137 2.02 3.30 -3.27
CA LEU A 137 2.99 2.24 -3.54
C LEU A 137 4.31 2.82 -4.06
N ALA A 138 4.25 3.80 -4.98
CA ALA A 138 5.44 4.48 -5.48
C ALA A 138 6.22 5.18 -4.34
N ALA A 139 5.53 5.90 -3.44
CA ALA A 139 6.16 6.56 -2.31
C ALA A 139 6.82 5.56 -1.34
N VAL A 140 6.16 4.45 -1.01
CA VAL A 140 6.71 3.39 -0.15
C VAL A 140 7.91 2.70 -0.81
N CYS A 141 7.83 2.40 -2.11
CA CYS A 141 8.94 1.83 -2.88
C CYS A 141 10.17 2.75 -2.91
N GLN A 142 9.98 4.06 -3.12
CA GLN A 142 11.07 5.04 -3.07
C GLN A 142 11.70 5.12 -1.67
N CYS A 143 10.88 5.11 -0.62
CA CYS A 143 11.37 5.09 0.75
C CYS A 143 12.15 3.80 1.07
N ARG A 144 11.67 2.65 0.62
CA ARG A 144 12.35 1.36 0.80
C ARG A 144 13.70 1.37 0.10
N TYR A 145 13.75 1.77 -1.16
CA TYR A 145 15.00 1.87 -1.91
C TYR A 145 16.01 2.78 -1.19
N TYR A 146 15.56 3.93 -0.69
CA TYR A 146 16.40 4.82 0.10
C TYR A 146 16.96 4.14 1.36
N LEU A 147 16.11 3.48 2.15
CA LEU A 147 16.53 2.78 3.37
C LEU A 147 17.54 1.66 3.06
N SER A 148 17.31 0.88 2.00
CA SER A 148 18.25 -0.18 1.61
C SER A 148 19.61 0.38 1.18
N CYS A 149 19.65 1.48 0.42
CA CYS A 149 20.91 2.15 0.07
C CYS A 149 21.65 2.68 1.31
N LYS A 150 20.91 3.24 2.27
CA LYS A 150 21.47 3.71 3.54
C LYS A 150 22.06 2.56 4.36
N GLU A 151 21.37 1.43 4.46
CA GLU A 151 21.84 0.22 5.15
C GLU A 151 23.15 -0.29 4.54
N MET A 152 23.23 -0.39 3.20
CA MET A 152 24.46 -0.81 2.50
C MET A 152 25.63 0.15 2.73
N HIS A 153 25.38 1.46 2.69
CA HIS A 153 26.42 2.45 2.90
C HIS A 153 26.98 2.41 4.33
N LEU A 154 26.10 2.26 5.34
CA LEU A 154 26.51 2.10 6.74
C LEU A 154 27.31 0.82 6.95
N ALA A 155 26.92 -0.29 6.30
CA ALA A 155 27.67 -1.53 6.35
C ALA A 155 29.09 -1.36 5.74
N ALA A 156 29.19 -0.68 4.59
CA ALA A 156 30.48 -0.40 3.96
C ALA A 156 31.39 0.49 4.84
N LEU A 157 30.83 1.52 5.47
CA LEU A 157 31.57 2.37 6.42
C LEU A 157 32.08 1.58 7.63
N LYS A 158 31.26 0.70 8.19
CA LYS A 158 31.65 -0.16 9.32
C LYS A 158 32.79 -1.11 8.93
N VAL A 159 32.75 -1.67 7.72
CA VAL A 159 33.85 -2.51 7.20
C VAL A 159 35.12 -1.68 7.04
N ALA A 160 35.04 -0.47 6.48
CA ALA A 160 36.18 0.42 6.33
C ALA A 160 36.78 0.86 7.69
N GLU A 161 35.94 1.14 8.68
CA GLU A 161 36.40 1.46 10.04
C GLU A 161 37.08 0.24 10.70
N SER A 162 36.51 -0.95 10.55
CA SER A 162 37.09 -2.18 11.08
C SER A 162 38.43 -2.54 10.43
N SER A 163 38.62 -2.27 9.14
CA SER A 163 39.89 -2.53 8.45
C SER A 163 41.00 -1.57 8.89
N VAL A 164 40.66 -0.30 9.17
CA VAL A 164 41.59 0.67 9.77
C VAL A 164 42.01 0.25 11.18
N CYS A 165 41.09 -0.32 11.96
CA CYS A 165 41.37 -0.78 13.33
C CYS A 165 42.24 -2.06 13.36
N PHE A 166 42.10 -2.94 12.36
CA PHE A 166 42.88 -4.18 12.26
C PHE A 166 44.28 -3.99 11.66
N PHE A 167 44.51 -2.98 10.83
CA PHE A 167 45.82 -2.69 10.23
C PHE A 167 46.33 -1.28 10.57
N PRO A 168 46.67 -1.00 11.85
CA PRO A 168 47.20 0.29 12.26
C PRO A 168 48.54 0.64 11.58
N PHE A 169 49.31 -0.37 11.13
CA PHE A 169 50.64 -0.20 10.55
C PHE A 169 50.63 0.37 9.12
N LEU A 170 49.53 0.19 8.37
CA LEU A 170 49.41 0.69 6.98
C LEU A 170 49.26 2.22 6.90
N LEU A 171 48.80 2.86 7.97
CA LEU A 171 48.68 4.33 8.07
C LEU A 171 50.01 5.05 8.32
N GLN A 172 51.05 4.35 8.80
CA GLN A 172 52.39 4.94 8.99
C GLN A 172 53.21 4.99 7.70
N ILE A 173 52.99 4.07 6.76
CA ILE A 173 53.78 3.97 5.51
C ILE A 173 53.32 4.99 4.46
N VAL A 174 52.05 5.43 4.48
CA VAL A 174 51.52 6.43 3.53
C VAL A 174 51.81 7.88 3.96
N ARG A 175 52.43 8.08 5.13
CA ARG A 175 52.81 9.40 5.68
C ARG A 175 54.31 9.71 5.64
N ILE A 176 55.11 8.88 4.96
CA ILE A 176 56.54 9.11 4.65
C ILE A 176 56.63 9.36 3.14
#